data_AF-A0A5M4D9L6-F1
#
_entry.id   AF-A0A5M4D9L6-F1
#
_cell.length_a   1.000
_cell.length_b   1.000
_cell.length_c   1.000
_cell.angle_alpha   90.00
_cell.angle_beta   90.00
_cell.angle_gamma   90.00
#
_symmetry.space_group_name_H-M   'P 1'
#
loop_
_entity.id
_entity.type
_entity.pdbx_description
1 polymer ?
#
loop_
_entity_poly.entity_id
_entity_poly.type
_entity_poly.pdbx_seq_one_letter_code
_entity_poly.pdbx_strand_id
1 'polypeptide(L)'
;MGLMLRDLIRANPGLRGALMGSHGYICWASDWHECYDLSLELIREAEAFLAGGHGQPFGAMLSAPPTEEAVRGAALQVLPEIRGKVAHVGQRWVAHVDAGPEVQEFLGSEKFERLAKLGTSCPDHFLRTKIRPLVLDAPPTAEVGDWLDKALSGFCEEYAAYYERCKRSDSPPMRNPNPSVMLVRGLGMIAWAKSPSEARITASFYRNAIEVMKGAEAVSEYAALPEQEAFDIEYWQLEEAKLRRMPPPKEFAGQVAVITGGANGIGLATAELLASAGASVALFDIDESALERAQTLVESTSASPGSTLAVRCDVTDPASVQRGFEEVVLKFGGIDGVVISAGNARRGSVAETSDADFQFLSDLLMKGYFLATREAARLLIRQGLGGWMVTVGSKNGVAVGSNAAIYSAAKSFELHLMRTAAADLAKYGIRCNAVNPDAVLQGSSIWNDRWREETAKLLNIDPSELPEYYRKRSMLGVEVSTRDVAEAIAWLASERRSGKTTGCVIPVDGGVREGFLR
;
A
#
# COMPACT_ATOMS: atom_id res chain seq x y z
N MET A 1 -41.68 3.24 12.15
CA MET A 1 -41.31 4.67 12.02
C MET A 1 -42.48 5.54 11.56
N GLY A 2 -42.96 5.46 10.31
CA GLY A 2 -44.02 6.36 9.81
C GLY A 2 -45.33 6.38 10.64
N LEU A 3 -45.73 5.24 11.21
CA LEU A 3 -46.89 5.18 12.12
C LEU A 3 -46.65 5.92 13.44
N MET A 4 -45.43 5.87 13.99
CA MET A 4 -45.07 6.58 15.22
C MET A 4 -45.07 8.10 14.98
N LEU A 5 -44.51 8.54 13.86
CA LEU A 5 -44.55 9.94 13.43
C LEU A 5 -45.99 10.43 13.25
N ARG A 6 -46.85 9.64 12.59
CA ARG A 6 -48.28 9.96 12.46
C ARG A 6 -48.94 10.16 13.82
N ASP A 7 -48.69 9.27 14.77
CA ASP A 7 -49.33 9.30 16.08
C ASP A 7 -48.80 10.48 16.93
N LEU A 8 -47.49 10.78 16.84
CA LEU A 8 -46.87 11.95 17.46
C LEU A 8 -47.47 13.26 16.96
N ILE A 9 -47.62 13.40 15.63
CA ILE A 9 -48.19 14.59 14.99
C ILE A 9 -49.66 14.77 15.37
N ARG A 10 -50.43 13.66 15.41
CA ARG A 10 -51.84 13.71 15.83
C ARG A 10 -52.00 14.13 17.29
N ALA A 11 -51.12 13.65 18.17
CA ALA A 11 -51.14 14.00 19.58
C ALA A 11 -50.68 15.44 19.86
N ASN A 12 -49.86 16.02 18.97
CA ASN A 12 -49.27 17.34 19.14
C ASN A 12 -49.45 18.19 17.86
N PRO A 13 -50.68 18.73 17.63
CA PRO A 13 -50.93 19.61 16.50
C PRO A 13 -50.03 20.86 16.58
N GLY A 14 -49.30 21.16 15.50
CA GLY A 14 -48.41 22.34 15.42
C GLY A 14 -46.91 22.04 15.51
N LEU A 15 -46.51 20.77 15.66
CA LEU A 15 -45.11 20.39 15.48
C LEU A 15 -44.61 20.73 14.07
N ARG A 16 -43.45 21.38 14.00
CA ARG A 16 -42.73 21.73 12.76
C ARG A 16 -41.77 20.63 12.29
N GLY A 17 -41.48 19.68 13.19
CA GLY A 17 -40.58 18.57 12.94
C GLY A 17 -40.50 17.65 14.15
N ALA A 18 -39.74 16.57 14.00
CA ALA A 18 -39.44 15.60 15.05
C ALA A 18 -37.96 15.21 14.96
N LEU A 19 -37.28 15.20 16.10
CA LEU A 19 -35.96 14.60 16.23
C LEU A 19 -36.14 13.13 16.60
N MET A 20 -35.67 12.22 15.74
CA MET A 20 -35.72 10.79 15.98
C MET A 20 -34.36 10.33 16.52
N GLY A 21 -34.36 9.81 17.75
CA GLY A 21 -33.17 9.21 18.35
C GLY A 21 -32.53 8.21 17.38
N SER A 22 -31.25 8.44 17.07
CA SER A 22 -30.42 7.63 16.16
C SER A 22 -30.79 7.66 14.66
N HIS A 23 -31.75 8.47 14.23
CA HIS A 23 -32.20 8.54 12.82
C HIS A 23 -32.22 9.96 12.23
N GLY A 24 -31.83 10.97 13.02
CA GLY A 24 -31.78 12.38 12.60
C GLY A 24 -33.10 13.12 12.83
N TYR A 25 -33.18 14.35 12.31
CA TYR A 25 -34.40 15.15 12.38
C TYR A 25 -35.19 15.04 11.08
N ILE A 26 -36.51 15.12 11.19
CA ILE A 26 -37.43 15.25 10.05
C ILE A 26 -38.29 16.47 10.31
N CYS A 27 -38.38 17.37 9.34
CA CYS A 27 -39.38 18.43 9.29
C CYS A 27 -40.34 18.19 8.12
N TRP A 28 -41.48 18.88 8.12
CA TRP A 28 -42.49 18.75 7.07
C TRP A 28 -43.22 20.08 6.87
N ALA A 29 -43.64 20.33 5.64
CA ALA A 29 -44.50 21.46 5.27
C ALA A 29 -45.50 21.02 4.18
N SER A 30 -46.40 21.92 3.76
CA SER A 30 -47.42 21.61 2.77
C SER A 30 -46.88 21.59 1.33
N ASP A 31 -45.76 22.26 1.09
CA ASP A 31 -45.03 22.24 -0.18
C ASP A 31 -43.52 22.04 0.02
N TRP A 32 -42.83 21.73 -1.08
CA TRP A 32 -41.41 21.38 -1.07
C TRP A 32 -40.49 22.57 -0.75
N HIS A 33 -40.89 23.79 -1.11
CA HIS A 33 -40.09 24.99 -0.89
C HIS A 33 -40.14 25.40 0.57
N GLU A 34 -41.34 25.43 1.16
CA GLU A 34 -41.51 25.64 2.60
C GLU A 34 -40.77 24.58 3.42
N CYS A 35 -40.80 23.31 2.99
CA CYS A 35 -40.09 22.24 3.68
C CYS A 35 -38.57 22.42 3.61
N TYR A 36 -38.04 22.89 2.48
CA TYR A 36 -36.63 23.20 2.30
C TYR A 36 -36.19 24.38 3.17
N ASP A 37 -36.95 25.48 3.15
CA ASP A 37 -36.67 26.66 3.98
C ASP A 37 -36.71 26.34 5.47
N LEU A 38 -37.71 25.55 5.89
CA LEU A 38 -37.83 25.09 7.27
C LEU A 38 -36.65 24.20 7.68
N SER A 39 -36.16 23.35 6.78
CA SER A 39 -34.96 22.55 7.03
C SER A 39 -33.75 23.45 7.30
N LEU A 40 -33.55 24.47 6.48
CA LEU A 40 -32.45 25.43 6.66
C LEU A 40 -32.59 26.26 7.93
N GLU A 41 -33.81 26.69 8.27
CA GLU A 41 -34.08 27.44 9.49
C GLU A 41 -33.70 26.63 10.74
N LEU A 42 -34.17 25.38 10.84
CA LEU A 42 -33.88 24.50 11.97
C LEU A 42 -32.39 24.15 12.06
N ILE A 43 -31.73 23.95 10.92
CA ILE A 43 -30.26 23.75 10.89
C ILE A 43 -29.54 24.98 11.43
N ARG A 44 -29.90 26.18 10.97
CA ARG A 44 -29.27 27.43 11.43
C ARG A 44 -29.51 27.68 12.92
N GLU A 45 -30.69 27.34 13.43
CA GLU A 45 -30.99 27.44 14.86
C GLU A 45 -30.09 26.50 15.68
N ALA A 46 -29.91 25.27 15.22
CA ALA A 46 -28.96 24.33 15.82
C ALA A 46 -27.51 24.81 15.71
N GLU A 47 -27.08 25.33 14.56
CA GLU A 47 -25.74 25.91 14.36
C GLU A 47 -25.49 27.09 15.29
N ALA A 48 -26.47 27.99 15.43
CA ALA A 48 -26.37 29.15 16.32
C ALA A 48 -26.26 28.73 17.79
N PHE A 49 -27.00 27.69 18.20
CA PHE A 49 -26.85 27.09 19.52
C PHE A 49 -25.44 26.52 19.74
N LEU A 50 -24.91 25.78 18.76
CA LEU A 50 -23.58 25.17 18.81
C LEU A 50 -22.43 26.20 18.79
N ALA A 51 -22.64 27.37 18.17
CA ALA A 51 -21.64 28.44 18.11
C ALA A 51 -21.43 29.14 19.47
N GLY A 52 -22.30 28.93 20.46
CA GLY A 52 -22.29 29.61 21.76
C GLY A 52 -21.10 29.31 22.68
N GLY A 53 -20.20 28.42 22.28
CA GLY A 53 -18.98 28.08 23.01
C GLY A 53 -19.19 26.98 24.04
N HIS A 54 -18.49 25.87 23.84
CA HIS A 54 -18.68 24.65 24.61
C HIS A 54 -17.36 24.18 25.23
N GLY A 55 -16.95 24.80 26.35
CA GLY A 55 -15.91 24.31 27.27
C GLY A 55 -14.67 23.66 26.63
N GLN A 56 -14.16 22.62 27.28
CA GLN A 56 -13.16 21.69 26.73
C GLN A 56 -13.86 20.35 26.48
N PRO A 57 -14.33 20.06 25.24
CA PRO A 57 -15.19 18.90 24.98
C PRO A 57 -14.54 17.58 25.41
N PHE A 58 -13.25 17.42 25.12
CA PHE A 58 -12.49 16.23 25.50
C PHE A 58 -11.82 16.32 26.89
N GLY A 59 -12.12 17.35 27.67
CA GLY A 59 -11.47 17.61 28.96
C GLY A 59 -10.07 18.20 28.80
N ALA A 60 -9.25 18.09 29.86
CA ALA A 60 -7.90 18.65 29.85
C ALA A 60 -6.97 17.91 28.88
N MET A 61 -5.99 18.63 28.33
CA MET A 61 -4.91 18.02 27.56
C MET A 61 -3.89 17.41 28.51
N LEU A 62 -3.72 16.08 28.45
CA LEU A 62 -2.81 15.32 29.31
C LEU A 62 -1.37 15.28 28.76
N SER A 63 -1.19 15.46 27.46
CA SER A 63 0.11 15.45 26.80
C SER A 63 0.15 16.42 25.62
N ALA A 64 1.28 17.06 25.36
CA ALA A 64 1.43 17.85 24.14
C ALA A 64 1.41 16.96 22.88
N PRO A 65 0.91 17.45 21.74
CA PRO A 65 1.03 16.75 20.46
C PRO A 65 2.51 16.45 20.13
N PRO A 66 2.83 15.27 19.57
CA PRO A 66 4.18 14.94 19.13
C PRO A 66 4.61 15.82 17.95
N THR A 67 5.92 15.98 17.78
CA THR A 67 6.47 16.61 16.56
C THR A 67 6.32 15.69 15.36
N GLU A 68 6.34 16.25 14.15
CA GLU A 68 6.29 15.47 12.91
C GLU A 68 7.43 14.45 12.81
N GLU A 69 8.63 14.80 13.28
CA GLU A 69 9.79 13.90 13.32
C GLU A 69 9.56 12.74 14.30
N ALA A 70 8.96 13.00 15.47
CA ALA A 70 8.62 11.96 16.44
C ALA A 70 7.55 11.00 15.87
N VAL A 71 6.51 11.54 15.22
CA VAL A 71 5.49 10.76 14.51
C VAL A 71 6.12 9.89 13.44
N ARG A 72 7.00 10.46 12.61
CA ARG A 72 7.72 9.73 11.56
C ARG A 72 8.57 8.59 12.14
N GLY A 73 9.34 8.87 13.19
CA GLY A 73 10.16 7.87 13.88
C GLY A 73 9.32 6.73 14.45
N ALA A 74 8.23 7.05 15.14
CA ALA A 74 7.30 6.07 15.67
C ALA A 74 6.66 5.21 14.55
N ALA A 75 6.27 5.83 13.43
CA ALA A 75 5.68 5.15 12.29
C ALA A 75 6.64 4.12 11.67
N LEU A 76 7.89 4.51 11.41
CA LEU A 76 8.94 3.62 10.91
C LEU A 76 9.27 2.50 11.89
N GLN A 77 9.10 2.76 13.18
CA GLN A 77 9.28 1.75 14.21
C GLN A 77 8.15 0.72 14.21
N VAL A 78 6.88 1.08 14.08
CA VAL A 78 5.79 0.10 14.31
C VAL A 78 5.11 -0.43 13.05
N LEU A 79 5.04 0.37 11.98
CA LEU A 79 4.20 0.03 10.82
C LEU A 79 4.54 -1.32 10.17
N PRO A 80 5.81 -1.69 9.93
CA PRO A 80 6.12 -2.99 9.32
C PRO A 80 5.65 -4.17 10.18
N GLU A 81 5.84 -4.09 11.50
CA GLU A 81 5.44 -5.16 12.43
C GLU A 81 3.92 -5.25 12.56
N ILE A 82 3.23 -4.09 12.64
CA ILE A 82 1.77 -4.03 12.62
C ILE A 82 1.22 -4.64 11.34
N ARG A 83 1.74 -4.23 10.17
CA ARG A 83 1.33 -4.78 8.88
C ARG A 83 1.46 -6.30 8.85
N GLY A 84 2.53 -6.80 9.44
CA GLY A 84 2.80 -8.21 9.64
C GLY A 84 1.69 -8.97 10.35
N LYS A 85 1.17 -8.39 11.42
CA LYS A 85 0.23 -9.05 12.33
C LYS A 85 -1.24 -8.77 11.98
N VAL A 86 -1.55 -7.67 11.31
CA VAL A 86 -2.92 -7.37 10.86
C VAL A 86 -3.29 -8.02 9.54
N ALA A 87 -2.29 -8.52 8.77
CA ALA A 87 -2.56 -9.38 7.63
C ALA A 87 -3.35 -10.61 8.10
N HIS A 88 -4.40 -10.95 7.34
CA HIS A 88 -5.26 -12.09 7.65
C HIS A 88 -5.18 -13.10 6.51
N VAL A 89 -5.62 -14.34 6.74
CA VAL A 89 -5.47 -15.44 5.76
C VAL A 89 -5.95 -15.00 4.37
N GLY A 90 -5.04 -14.92 3.41
CA GLY A 90 -5.31 -14.51 2.03
C GLY A 90 -5.60 -13.01 1.83
N GLN A 91 -5.36 -12.15 2.83
CA GLN A 91 -5.61 -10.71 2.78
C GLN A 91 -4.39 -9.91 3.27
N ARG A 92 -3.84 -9.11 2.36
CA ARG A 92 -2.86 -8.08 2.68
C ARG A 92 -3.56 -6.74 2.83
N TRP A 93 -3.12 -5.95 3.80
CA TRP A 93 -3.61 -4.58 3.99
C TRP A 93 -2.46 -3.57 3.85
N VAL A 94 -2.86 -2.35 3.52
CA VAL A 94 -1.99 -1.17 3.46
C VAL A 94 -2.46 -0.16 4.50
N ALA A 95 -1.49 0.57 5.04
CA ALA A 95 -1.74 1.59 6.05
C ALA A 95 -2.10 2.93 5.42
N HIS A 96 -2.84 3.74 6.19
CA HIS A 96 -2.87 5.18 6.10
C HIS A 96 -2.66 5.75 7.50
N VAL A 97 -1.62 6.57 7.69
CA VAL A 97 -1.36 7.25 8.95
C VAL A 97 -1.96 8.65 8.91
N ASP A 98 -2.74 8.96 9.92
CA ASP A 98 -3.38 10.25 10.13
C ASP A 98 -2.94 10.82 11.48
N ALA A 99 -2.02 11.79 11.42
CA ALA A 99 -1.49 12.51 12.56
C ALA A 99 -2.00 13.96 12.60
N GLY A 100 -3.16 14.24 12.00
CA GLY A 100 -3.76 15.57 11.97
C GLY A 100 -4.07 16.14 13.36
N PRO A 101 -4.21 17.47 13.48
CA PRO A 101 -4.37 18.14 14.77
C PRO A 101 -5.60 17.66 15.54
N GLU A 102 -6.71 17.35 14.86
CA GLU A 102 -7.93 16.83 15.51
C GLU A 102 -7.70 15.44 16.13
N VAL A 103 -6.92 14.59 15.45
CA VAL A 103 -6.56 13.27 15.96
C VAL A 103 -5.61 13.41 17.14
N GLN A 104 -4.60 14.29 17.06
CA GLN A 104 -3.66 14.48 18.16
C GLN A 104 -4.32 15.12 19.39
N GLU A 105 -5.23 16.09 19.20
CA GLU A 105 -6.06 16.64 20.26
C GLU A 105 -6.85 15.53 20.96
N PHE A 106 -7.53 14.69 20.18
CA PHE A 106 -8.30 13.57 20.72
C PHE A 106 -7.42 12.59 21.49
N LEU A 107 -6.29 12.15 20.92
CA LEU A 107 -5.37 11.20 21.57
C LEU A 107 -4.74 11.74 22.85
N GLY A 108 -4.46 13.04 22.93
CA GLY A 108 -3.84 13.66 24.10
C GLY A 108 -4.82 14.08 25.19
N SER A 109 -6.12 13.91 24.96
CA SER A 109 -7.16 14.38 25.86
C SER A 109 -7.45 13.44 27.03
N GLU A 110 -8.01 13.99 28.10
CA GLU A 110 -8.47 13.26 29.30
C GLU A 110 -9.54 12.22 28.98
N LYS A 111 -10.51 12.55 28.13
CA LYS A 111 -11.65 11.67 27.81
C LYS A 111 -11.35 10.63 26.73
N PHE A 112 -10.15 10.63 26.14
CA PHE A 112 -9.75 9.76 25.03
C PHE A 112 -10.16 8.29 25.21
N GLU A 113 -9.71 7.64 26.30
CA GLU A 113 -9.89 6.20 26.47
C GLU A 113 -11.35 5.80 26.65
N ARG A 114 -12.14 6.66 27.32
CA ARG A 114 -13.58 6.46 27.48
C ARG A 114 -14.26 6.54 26.11
N LEU A 115 -13.99 7.61 25.36
CA LEU A 115 -14.64 7.88 24.08
C LEU A 115 -14.24 6.88 22.99
N ALA A 116 -12.97 6.49 22.92
CA ALA A 116 -12.50 5.48 21.98
C ALA A 116 -13.16 4.10 22.22
N LYS A 117 -13.45 3.74 23.48
CA LYS A 117 -14.17 2.48 23.81
C LYS A 117 -15.63 2.48 23.37
N LEU A 118 -16.26 3.65 23.29
CA LEU A 118 -17.64 3.81 22.81
C LEU A 118 -17.74 3.61 21.28
N GLY A 119 -16.64 3.83 20.56
CA GLY A 119 -16.55 3.49 19.14
C GLY A 119 -17.27 4.49 18.22
N THR A 120 -17.65 4.02 17.05
CA THR A 120 -18.04 4.87 15.91
C THR A 120 -19.41 5.54 16.07
N SER A 121 -19.61 6.67 15.39
CA SER A 121 -20.82 7.49 15.47
C SER A 121 -21.95 7.17 14.48
N CYS A 122 -21.69 6.41 13.41
CA CYS A 122 -22.65 6.22 12.33
C CYS A 122 -22.72 4.76 11.85
N PRO A 123 -23.93 4.24 11.54
CA PRO A 123 -24.11 2.93 10.90
C PRO A 123 -23.14 2.63 9.75
N ASP A 124 -22.89 3.61 8.86
CA ASP A 124 -22.01 3.44 7.70
C ASP A 124 -20.54 3.19 8.05
N HIS A 125 -20.12 3.57 9.26
CA HIS A 125 -18.73 3.43 9.70
C HIS A 125 -18.42 1.99 10.11
N PHE A 126 -19.36 1.23 10.69
CA PHE A 126 -19.09 -0.09 11.27
C PHE A 126 -18.46 -1.09 10.29
N LEU A 127 -18.84 -1.03 9.01
CA LEU A 127 -18.26 -1.90 7.97
C LEU A 127 -16.77 -1.66 7.75
N ARG A 128 -16.28 -0.45 8.04
CA ARG A 128 -14.91 -0.01 7.76
C ARG A 128 -14.08 0.14 9.01
N THR A 129 -14.66 0.64 10.10
CA THR A 129 -13.96 0.94 11.35
C THR A 129 -14.22 -0.08 12.45
N LYS A 130 -15.08 -1.08 12.20
CA LYS A 130 -15.62 -2.03 13.21
C LYS A 130 -16.37 -1.31 14.33
N ILE A 131 -16.78 -2.05 15.36
CA ILE A 131 -17.47 -1.48 16.53
C ILE A 131 -16.62 -0.45 17.28
N ARG A 132 -15.29 -0.64 17.36
CA ARG A 132 -14.34 0.28 18.01
C ARG A 132 -12.91 0.08 17.50
N PRO A 133 -12.02 1.09 17.63
CA PRO A 133 -10.62 0.96 17.28
C PRO A 133 -9.84 0.16 18.33
N LEU A 134 -8.65 -0.31 17.95
CA LEU A 134 -7.64 -0.71 18.94
C LEU A 134 -6.94 0.54 19.49
N VAL A 135 -6.93 0.70 20.81
CA VAL A 135 -6.21 1.78 21.50
C VAL A 135 -4.86 1.27 22.00
N LEU A 136 -3.81 2.04 21.72
CA LEU A 136 -2.43 1.73 22.07
C LEU A 136 -1.77 2.95 22.72
N ASP A 137 -0.98 2.67 23.75
CA ASP A 137 -0.06 3.64 24.32
C ASP A 137 1.08 3.97 23.34
N ALA A 138 1.99 4.86 23.74
CA ALA A 138 3.16 5.18 22.94
C ALA A 138 4.01 3.93 22.68
N PRO A 139 4.52 3.75 21.44
CA PRO A 139 5.38 2.61 21.12
C PRO A 139 6.58 2.52 22.08
N PRO A 140 6.87 1.33 22.62
CA PRO A 140 8.04 1.16 23.49
C PRO A 140 9.32 1.23 22.67
N THR A 141 10.45 1.57 23.30
CA THR A 141 11.76 1.63 22.64
C THR A 141 12.36 0.25 22.35
N ALA A 142 11.91 -0.78 23.08
CA ALA A 142 12.26 -2.19 22.90
C ALA A 142 10.99 -3.06 23.00
N GLU A 143 11.07 -4.32 22.57
CA GLU A 143 9.96 -5.30 22.72
C GLU A 143 8.65 -4.89 22.02
N VAL A 144 8.75 -4.19 20.87
CA VAL A 144 7.58 -3.78 20.06
C VAL A 144 6.69 -4.99 19.70
N GLY A 145 7.30 -6.14 19.41
CA GLY A 145 6.60 -7.39 19.11
C GLY A 145 5.63 -7.84 20.22
N ASP A 146 6.13 -7.97 21.45
CA ASP A 146 5.34 -8.46 22.59
C ASP A 146 4.25 -7.47 23.00
N TRP A 147 4.57 -6.17 22.98
CA TRP A 147 3.62 -5.09 23.19
C TRP A 147 2.43 -5.18 22.23
N LEU A 148 2.73 -5.39 20.95
CA LEU A 148 1.74 -5.46 19.90
C LEU A 148 0.96 -6.78 19.91
N ASP A 149 1.62 -7.91 20.15
CA ASP A 149 0.98 -9.23 20.22
C ASP A 149 -0.07 -9.30 21.32
N LYS A 150 0.26 -8.78 22.51
CA LYS A 150 -0.69 -8.72 23.63
C LYS A 150 -1.91 -7.87 23.28
N ALA A 151 -1.70 -6.71 22.68
CA ALA A 151 -2.79 -5.80 22.32
C ALA A 151 -3.70 -6.36 21.22
N LEU A 152 -3.11 -6.96 20.18
CA LEU A 152 -3.85 -7.58 19.08
C LEU A 152 -4.64 -8.82 19.53
N SER A 153 -4.05 -9.69 20.36
CA SER A 153 -4.76 -10.86 20.90
C SER A 153 -5.97 -10.43 21.71
N GLY A 154 -5.78 -9.47 22.63
CA GLY A 154 -6.88 -8.93 23.44
C GLY A 154 -8.01 -8.35 22.58
N PHE A 155 -7.69 -7.55 21.56
CA PHE A 155 -8.69 -7.01 20.65
C PHE A 155 -9.45 -8.10 19.89
N CYS A 156 -8.73 -9.10 19.36
CA CYS A 156 -9.34 -10.20 18.61
C CYS A 156 -10.27 -11.04 19.49
N GLU A 157 -9.86 -11.34 20.73
CA GLU A 157 -10.67 -12.06 21.73
C GLU A 157 -11.94 -11.28 22.08
N GLU A 158 -11.83 -9.97 22.31
CA GLU A 158 -12.96 -9.09 22.59
C GLU A 158 -13.94 -9.01 21.41
N TYR A 159 -13.42 -8.89 20.18
CA TYR A 159 -14.24 -8.85 18.98
C TYR A 159 -14.97 -10.19 18.74
N ALA A 160 -14.31 -11.33 18.99
CA ALA A 160 -14.92 -12.64 18.94
C ALA A 160 -16.00 -12.80 20.01
N ALA A 161 -15.75 -12.33 21.24
CA ALA A 161 -16.74 -12.35 22.31
C ALA A 161 -17.96 -11.48 21.99
N TYR A 162 -17.76 -10.30 21.39
CA TYR A 162 -18.84 -9.44 20.89
C TYR A 162 -19.68 -10.15 19.83
N TYR A 163 -19.03 -10.80 18.85
CA TYR A 163 -19.71 -11.59 17.83
C TYR A 163 -20.56 -12.70 18.45
N GLU A 164 -20.00 -13.49 19.38
CA GLU A 164 -20.72 -14.59 20.03
C GLU A 164 -21.90 -14.12 20.88
N ARG A 165 -21.80 -12.95 21.55
CA ARG A 165 -22.91 -12.39 22.34
C ARG A 165 -24.07 -11.90 21.49
N CYS A 166 -23.79 -11.33 20.30
CA CYS A 166 -24.79 -10.62 19.51
C CYS A 166 -25.28 -11.40 18.27
N LYS A 167 -24.58 -12.46 17.86
CA LYS A 167 -24.96 -13.23 16.66
C LYS A 167 -26.35 -13.85 16.80
N ARG A 168 -27.04 -13.90 15.67
CA ARG A 168 -28.31 -14.58 15.48
C ARG A 168 -28.08 -15.87 14.69
N SER A 169 -29.08 -16.73 14.64
CA SER A 169 -29.00 -17.99 13.90
C SER A 169 -28.73 -17.82 12.40
N ASP A 170 -29.10 -16.67 11.85
CA ASP A 170 -28.92 -16.33 10.43
C ASP A 170 -27.71 -15.42 10.17
N SER A 171 -26.96 -14.99 11.19
CA SER A 171 -25.84 -14.05 11.01
C SER A 171 -24.73 -14.60 10.10
N PRO A 172 -24.08 -13.75 9.27
CA PRO A 172 -22.93 -14.16 8.47
C PRO A 172 -21.75 -14.61 9.34
N PRO A 173 -20.77 -15.36 8.79
CA PRO A 173 -19.55 -15.70 9.51
C PRO A 173 -18.82 -14.46 10.04
N MET A 174 -18.13 -14.60 11.17
CA MET A 174 -17.31 -13.54 11.75
C MET A 174 -16.34 -12.98 10.71
N ARG A 175 -16.27 -11.65 10.61
CA ARG A 175 -15.31 -10.96 9.73
C ARG A 175 -13.89 -11.10 10.27
N ASN A 176 -12.89 -10.68 9.48
CA ASN A 176 -11.49 -10.60 9.94
C ASN A 176 -11.44 -9.92 11.33
N PRO A 177 -10.93 -10.58 12.38
CA PRO A 177 -10.95 -10.05 13.74
C PRO A 177 -9.92 -8.94 13.97
N ASN A 178 -8.94 -8.76 13.08
CA ASN A 178 -7.92 -7.71 13.22
C ASN A 178 -8.54 -6.30 13.14
N PRO A 179 -8.04 -5.33 13.92
CA PRO A 179 -8.53 -3.96 13.89
C PRO A 179 -8.24 -3.29 12.55
N SER A 180 -9.22 -2.54 12.04
CA SER A 180 -9.06 -1.69 10.85
C SER A 180 -8.66 -0.26 11.20
N VAL A 181 -8.88 0.17 12.45
CA VAL A 181 -8.42 1.46 12.99
C VAL A 181 -7.66 1.20 14.27
N MET A 182 -6.48 1.81 14.37
CA MET A 182 -5.65 1.84 15.58
C MET A 182 -5.40 3.29 15.99
N LEU A 183 -5.52 3.58 17.27
CA LEU A 183 -5.25 4.88 17.87
C LEU A 183 -4.02 4.74 18.75
N VAL A 184 -2.90 5.31 18.33
CA VAL A 184 -1.59 5.11 18.95
C VAL A 184 -1.10 6.45 19.50
N ARG A 185 -0.99 6.56 20.83
CA ARG A 185 -0.45 7.78 21.46
C ARG A 185 0.96 8.07 20.95
N GLY A 186 1.29 9.34 20.70
CA GLY A 186 2.60 9.75 20.18
C GLY A 186 2.84 9.47 18.69
N LEU A 187 1.88 8.84 17.99
CA LEU A 187 1.94 8.57 16.56
C LEU A 187 0.72 9.18 15.84
N GLY A 188 -0.49 8.78 16.22
CA GLY A 188 -1.71 9.17 15.51
C GLY A 188 -2.66 8.01 15.31
N MET A 189 -3.52 8.14 14.31
CA MET A 189 -4.42 7.09 13.87
C MET A 189 -3.81 6.32 12.70
N ILE A 190 -3.86 4.99 12.76
CA ILE A 190 -3.49 4.11 11.64
C ILE A 190 -4.76 3.43 11.16
N ALA A 191 -5.11 3.62 9.89
CA ALA A 191 -6.20 2.90 9.24
C ALA A 191 -5.63 1.84 8.27
N TRP A 192 -6.20 0.63 8.32
CA TRP A 192 -5.80 -0.50 7.49
C TRP A 192 -6.93 -0.92 6.56
N ALA A 193 -6.62 -1.09 5.27
CA ALA A 193 -7.58 -1.61 4.29
C ALA A 193 -6.88 -2.31 3.12
N LYS A 194 -7.65 -2.87 2.19
CA LYS A 194 -7.15 -3.56 0.99
C LYS A 194 -6.54 -2.63 -0.08
N SER A 195 -6.69 -1.32 0.05
CA SER A 195 -6.10 -0.33 -0.85
C SER A 195 -5.86 1.01 -0.16
N PRO A 196 -4.97 1.88 -0.69
CA PRO A 196 -4.68 3.17 -0.06
C PRO A 196 -5.90 4.10 0.00
N SER A 197 -6.74 4.09 -1.04
CA SER A 197 -7.96 4.88 -1.06
C SER A 197 -8.93 4.47 0.05
N GLU A 198 -9.12 3.17 0.26
CA GLU A 198 -10.00 2.66 1.31
C GLU A 198 -9.42 2.86 2.70
N ALA A 199 -8.10 2.75 2.88
CA ALA A 199 -7.44 3.03 4.15
C ALA A 199 -7.64 4.51 4.53
N ARG A 200 -7.45 5.43 3.57
CA ARG A 200 -7.75 6.85 3.75
C ARG A 200 -9.22 7.11 4.08
N ILE A 201 -10.14 6.49 3.35
CA ILE A 201 -11.59 6.62 3.63
C ILE A 201 -11.92 6.12 5.03
N THR A 202 -11.33 4.99 5.45
CA THR A 202 -11.52 4.43 6.80
C THR A 202 -11.04 5.40 7.87
N ALA A 203 -9.87 6.03 7.68
CA ALA A 203 -9.41 7.11 8.55
C ALA A 203 -10.37 8.31 8.54
N SER A 204 -10.85 8.74 7.38
CA SER A 204 -11.81 9.87 7.29
C SER A 204 -13.11 9.59 8.04
N PHE A 205 -13.64 8.36 7.97
CA PHE A 205 -14.83 7.97 8.73
C PHE A 205 -14.59 8.03 10.24
N TYR A 206 -13.44 7.56 10.70
CA TYR A 206 -13.13 7.61 12.12
C TYR A 206 -12.80 9.04 12.59
N ARG A 207 -12.16 9.87 11.77
CA ARG A 207 -11.98 11.31 12.07
C ARG A 207 -13.33 12.01 12.21
N ASN A 208 -14.30 11.70 11.35
CA ASN A 208 -15.66 12.20 11.53
C ASN A 208 -16.28 11.72 12.85
N ALA A 209 -16.02 10.47 13.27
CA ALA A 209 -16.46 10.01 14.58
C ALA A 209 -15.84 10.82 15.73
N ILE A 210 -14.56 11.21 15.63
CA ILE A 210 -13.91 12.11 16.60
C ILE A 210 -14.64 13.45 16.65
N GLU A 211 -14.97 14.07 15.50
CA GLU A 211 -15.71 15.34 15.48
C GLU A 211 -17.13 15.21 16.05
N VAL A 212 -17.83 14.11 15.80
CA VAL A 212 -19.14 13.85 16.42
C VAL A 212 -19.01 13.69 17.93
N MET A 213 -18.00 12.96 18.41
CA MET A 213 -17.72 12.86 19.85
C MET A 213 -17.44 14.25 20.44
N LYS A 214 -16.65 15.07 19.73
CA LYS A 214 -16.32 16.45 20.14
C LYS A 214 -17.60 17.29 20.27
N GLY A 215 -18.45 17.29 19.26
CA GLY A 215 -19.70 18.05 19.24
C GLY A 215 -20.70 17.57 20.32
N ALA A 216 -20.82 16.25 20.53
CA ALA A 216 -21.70 15.70 21.55
C ALA A 216 -21.20 16.05 22.97
N GLU A 217 -19.91 15.90 23.24
CA GLU A 217 -19.31 16.22 24.54
C GLU A 217 -19.22 17.73 24.84
N ALA A 218 -19.33 18.56 23.79
CA ALA A 218 -19.46 20.00 23.91
C ALA A 218 -20.83 20.39 24.51
N VAL A 219 -21.90 19.71 24.09
CA VAL A 219 -23.27 20.04 24.47
C VAL A 219 -23.72 19.24 25.71
N SER A 220 -23.41 17.95 25.74
CA SER A 220 -23.82 17.01 26.78
C SER A 220 -22.83 15.85 26.85
N GLU A 221 -23.25 14.63 26.51
CA GLU A 221 -22.42 13.42 26.53
C GLU A 221 -22.61 12.63 25.23
N TYR A 222 -21.51 12.10 24.71
CA TYR A 222 -21.55 11.17 23.59
C TYR A 222 -22.09 9.81 24.03
N ALA A 223 -23.18 9.36 23.40
CA ALA A 223 -23.77 8.05 23.60
C ALA A 223 -23.68 7.23 22.30
N ALA A 224 -23.04 6.06 22.39
CA ALA A 224 -22.95 5.11 21.29
C ALA A 224 -24.21 4.22 21.20
N LEU A 225 -24.37 3.53 20.07
CA LEU A 225 -25.43 2.54 19.89
C LEU A 225 -25.23 1.33 20.81
N PRO A 226 -26.32 0.70 21.30
CA PRO A 226 -26.23 -0.60 21.97
C PRO A 226 -25.52 -1.66 21.11
N GLU A 227 -24.76 -2.56 21.72
CA GLU A 227 -23.96 -3.58 20.99
C GLU A 227 -24.80 -4.38 19.98
N GLN A 228 -26.03 -4.77 20.35
CA GLN A 228 -26.89 -5.54 19.44
C GLN A 228 -27.32 -4.75 18.21
N GLU A 229 -27.59 -3.45 18.34
CA GLU A 229 -27.96 -2.59 17.21
C GLU A 229 -26.74 -2.36 16.31
N ALA A 230 -25.57 -2.12 16.89
CA ALA A 230 -24.31 -2.02 16.15
C ALA A 230 -24.01 -3.32 15.37
N PHE A 231 -24.25 -4.48 16.00
CA PHE A 231 -24.06 -5.79 15.38
C PHE A 231 -25.01 -6.01 14.20
N ASP A 232 -26.30 -5.70 14.37
CA ASP A 232 -27.30 -5.85 13.31
C ASP A 232 -26.95 -5.00 12.07
N ILE A 233 -26.23 -3.88 12.26
CA ILE A 233 -25.70 -3.04 11.18
C ILE A 233 -24.43 -3.63 10.56
N GLU A 234 -23.42 -3.97 11.37
CA GLU A 234 -22.12 -4.49 10.89
C GLU A 234 -22.26 -5.82 10.12
N TYR A 235 -23.23 -6.64 10.54
CA TYR A 235 -23.55 -7.95 9.99
C TYR A 235 -24.86 -7.96 9.20
N TRP A 236 -25.29 -6.79 8.70
CA TRP A 236 -26.52 -6.66 7.93
C TRP A 236 -26.51 -7.52 6.66
N GLN A 237 -27.49 -8.41 6.52
CA GLN A 237 -27.57 -9.38 5.42
C GLN A 237 -27.61 -8.76 4.02
N LEU A 238 -28.28 -7.61 3.87
CA LEU A 238 -28.36 -6.93 2.59
C LEU A 238 -27.00 -6.39 2.15
N GLU A 239 -26.19 -5.92 3.10
CA GLU A 239 -24.83 -5.48 2.81
C GLU A 239 -23.91 -6.66 2.50
N GLU A 240 -24.04 -7.75 3.27
CA GLU A 240 -23.34 -9.00 3.00
C GLU A 240 -23.65 -9.55 1.58
N ALA A 241 -24.91 -9.44 1.15
CA ALA A 241 -25.31 -9.80 -0.21
C ALA A 241 -24.66 -8.90 -1.29
N LYS A 242 -24.41 -7.61 -1.01
CA LYS A 242 -23.64 -6.74 -1.91
C LYS A 242 -22.17 -7.16 -1.96
N LEU A 243 -21.55 -7.42 -0.80
CA LEU A 243 -20.16 -7.84 -0.71
C LEU A 243 -19.91 -9.16 -1.47
N ARG A 244 -20.84 -10.13 -1.37
CA ARG A 244 -20.77 -11.40 -2.11
C ARG A 244 -20.92 -11.26 -3.63
N ARG A 245 -21.52 -10.18 -4.10
CA ARG A 245 -21.66 -9.87 -5.53
C ARG A 245 -20.46 -9.11 -6.11
N MET A 246 -19.53 -8.65 -5.26
CA MET A 246 -18.33 -7.98 -5.74
C MET A 246 -17.44 -8.97 -6.52
N PRO A 247 -16.73 -8.51 -7.55
CA PRO A 247 -15.75 -9.35 -8.22
C PRO A 247 -14.67 -9.80 -7.23
N PRO A 248 -14.04 -10.97 -7.46
CA PRO A 248 -12.95 -11.43 -6.63
C PRO A 248 -11.82 -10.38 -6.61
N PRO A 249 -11.05 -10.28 -5.51
CA PRO A 249 -9.90 -9.40 -5.46
C PRO A 249 -8.95 -9.66 -6.64
N LYS A 250 -8.36 -8.59 -7.16
CA LYS A 250 -7.30 -8.73 -8.15
C LYS A 250 -6.08 -9.42 -7.53
N GLU A 251 -5.25 -10.04 -8.37
CA GLU A 251 -4.18 -10.93 -7.93
C GLU A 251 -3.18 -10.30 -6.95
N PHE A 252 -2.87 -9.01 -7.11
CA PHE A 252 -1.94 -8.29 -6.23
C PHE A 252 -2.65 -7.31 -5.29
N ALA A 253 -3.97 -7.44 -5.09
CA ALA A 253 -4.73 -6.57 -4.20
C ALA A 253 -4.13 -6.57 -2.78
N GLY A 254 -3.91 -5.37 -2.25
CA GLY A 254 -3.31 -5.15 -0.92
C GLY A 254 -1.80 -5.38 -0.84
N GLN A 255 -1.15 -5.80 -1.93
CA GLN A 255 0.30 -5.92 -1.99
C GLN A 255 0.98 -4.59 -2.33
N VAL A 256 2.21 -4.42 -1.86
CA VAL A 256 3.05 -3.25 -2.11
C VAL A 256 4.35 -3.70 -2.78
N ALA A 257 4.63 -3.19 -3.98
CA ALA A 257 5.82 -3.52 -4.75
C ALA A 257 6.74 -2.30 -4.93
N VAL A 258 8.02 -2.44 -4.58
CA VAL A 258 9.06 -1.45 -4.88
C VAL A 258 9.71 -1.79 -6.22
N ILE A 259 9.94 -0.80 -7.08
CA ILE A 259 10.49 -1.02 -8.42
C ILE A 259 11.62 -0.02 -8.65
N THR A 260 12.87 -0.51 -8.65
CA THR A 260 14.02 0.32 -9.00
C THR A 260 14.14 0.46 -10.51
N GLY A 261 14.50 1.65 -10.99
CA GLY A 261 14.38 1.99 -12.41
C GLY A 261 12.92 2.07 -12.86
N GLY A 262 12.02 2.47 -11.95
CA GLY A 262 10.57 2.43 -12.16
C GLY A 262 10.03 3.51 -13.11
N ALA A 263 10.85 4.48 -13.52
CA ALA A 263 10.38 5.57 -14.37
C ALA A 263 10.35 5.24 -15.87
N ASN A 264 11.04 4.17 -16.31
CA ASN A 264 11.16 3.84 -17.73
C ASN A 264 11.26 2.31 -17.97
N GLY A 265 11.16 1.90 -19.25
CA GLY A 265 11.50 0.55 -19.70
C GLY A 265 10.75 -0.59 -18.99
N ILE A 266 11.49 -1.62 -18.61
CA ILE A 266 10.95 -2.82 -17.94
C ILE A 266 10.33 -2.46 -16.60
N GLY A 267 10.96 -1.55 -15.84
CA GLY A 267 10.46 -1.09 -14.54
C GLY A 267 9.08 -0.45 -14.66
N LEU A 268 8.92 0.50 -15.59
CA LEU A 268 7.63 1.17 -15.84
C LEU A 268 6.55 0.18 -16.30
N ALA A 269 6.85 -0.68 -17.28
CA ALA A 269 5.89 -1.68 -17.78
C ALA A 269 5.45 -2.66 -16.67
N THR A 270 6.37 -2.99 -15.76
CA THR A 270 6.08 -3.81 -14.58
C THR A 270 5.20 -3.06 -13.58
N ALA A 271 5.45 -1.78 -13.35
CA ALA A 271 4.63 -0.96 -12.48
C ALA A 271 3.18 -0.87 -12.96
N GLU A 272 2.97 -0.55 -14.24
CA GLU A 272 1.64 -0.51 -14.86
C GLU A 272 0.92 -1.86 -14.74
N LEU A 273 1.64 -2.97 -14.96
CA LEU A 273 1.07 -4.31 -14.83
C LEU A 273 0.64 -4.62 -13.40
N LEU A 274 1.52 -4.43 -12.42
CA LEU A 274 1.22 -4.72 -11.02
C LEU A 274 0.12 -3.80 -10.48
N ALA A 275 0.15 -2.51 -10.81
CA ALA A 275 -0.86 -1.54 -10.39
C ALA A 275 -2.25 -1.85 -10.98
N SER A 276 -2.32 -2.16 -12.27
CA SER A 276 -3.58 -2.58 -12.93
C SER A 276 -4.12 -3.90 -12.36
N ALA A 277 -3.23 -4.75 -11.82
CA ALA A 277 -3.56 -5.99 -11.14
C ALA A 277 -3.74 -5.83 -9.60
N GLY A 278 -3.83 -4.59 -9.10
CA GLY A 278 -4.26 -4.27 -7.74
C GLY A 278 -3.17 -3.95 -6.72
N ALA A 279 -1.89 -4.01 -7.11
CA ALA A 279 -0.79 -3.64 -6.23
C ALA A 279 -0.74 -2.12 -6.02
N SER A 280 -0.28 -1.71 -4.84
CA SER A 280 0.35 -0.38 -4.69
C SER A 280 1.81 -0.49 -5.12
N VAL A 281 2.31 0.49 -5.87
CA VAL A 281 3.67 0.46 -6.43
C VAL A 281 4.45 1.70 -6.06
N ALA A 282 5.71 1.50 -5.68
CA ALA A 282 6.66 2.56 -5.43
C ALA A 282 7.73 2.57 -6.52
N LEU A 283 7.77 3.66 -7.29
CA LEU A 283 8.71 3.87 -8.40
C LEU A 283 9.95 4.55 -7.85
N PHE A 284 11.10 3.89 -7.95
CA PHE A 284 12.39 4.45 -7.56
C PHE A 284 13.17 4.76 -8.83
N ASP A 285 13.54 6.03 -9.01
CA ASP A 285 14.39 6.45 -10.12
C ASP A 285 15.18 7.71 -9.76
N ILE A 286 16.27 7.99 -10.48
CA ILE A 286 17.09 9.18 -10.25
C ILE A 286 16.58 10.40 -11.04
N ASP A 287 15.89 10.16 -12.16
CA ASP A 287 15.30 11.20 -13.02
C ASP A 287 13.91 11.61 -12.51
N GLU A 288 13.84 12.74 -11.80
CA GLU A 288 12.59 13.28 -11.25
C GLU A 288 11.53 13.54 -12.32
N SER A 289 11.94 14.05 -13.49
CA SER A 289 11.01 14.38 -14.56
C SER A 289 10.34 13.14 -15.16
N ALA A 290 11.13 12.08 -15.36
CA ALA A 290 10.61 10.80 -15.83
C ALA A 290 9.72 10.16 -14.77
N LEU A 291 10.10 10.31 -13.51
CA LEU A 291 9.37 9.77 -12.38
C LEU A 291 7.96 10.39 -12.22
N GLU A 292 7.82 11.71 -12.40
CA GLU A 292 6.51 12.39 -12.38
C GLU A 292 5.58 11.90 -13.51
N ARG A 293 6.12 11.75 -14.72
CA ARG A 293 5.36 11.21 -15.86
C ARG A 293 4.94 9.76 -15.62
N ALA A 294 5.87 8.95 -15.13
CA ALA A 294 5.63 7.55 -14.79
C ALA A 294 4.57 7.42 -13.69
N GLN A 295 4.63 8.24 -12.64
CA GLN A 295 3.63 8.25 -11.58
C GLN A 295 2.24 8.53 -12.14
N THR A 296 2.10 9.56 -12.98
CA THR A 296 0.82 9.93 -13.59
C THR A 296 0.27 8.79 -14.46
N LEU A 297 1.13 8.16 -15.27
CA LEU A 297 0.74 7.04 -16.14
C LEU A 297 0.28 5.82 -15.33
N VAL A 298 1.08 5.39 -14.36
CA VAL A 298 0.79 4.22 -13.52
C VAL A 298 -0.45 4.46 -12.66
N GLU A 299 -0.63 5.68 -12.14
CA GLU A 299 -1.83 6.05 -11.39
C GLU A 299 -3.09 5.98 -12.27
N SER A 300 -3.01 6.36 -13.55
CA SER A 300 -4.14 6.27 -14.49
C SER A 300 -4.60 4.83 -14.80
N THR A 301 -3.71 3.86 -14.62
CA THR A 301 -3.99 2.42 -14.84
C THR A 301 -4.23 1.65 -13.54
N SER A 302 -4.05 2.30 -12.39
CA SER A 302 -4.15 1.69 -11.07
C SER A 302 -5.59 1.28 -10.74
N ALA A 303 -5.74 0.14 -10.04
CA ALA A 303 -7.06 -0.33 -9.61
C ALA A 303 -7.70 0.53 -8.50
N SER A 304 -6.91 1.37 -7.83
CA SER A 304 -7.35 2.28 -6.76
C SER A 304 -6.56 3.58 -6.81
N PRO A 305 -7.19 4.74 -6.57
CA PRO A 305 -6.47 5.99 -6.35
C PRO A 305 -5.48 5.91 -5.17
N GLY A 306 -4.40 6.67 -5.24
CA GLY A 306 -3.33 6.74 -4.25
C GLY A 306 -2.43 5.51 -4.21
N SER A 307 -2.44 4.66 -5.25
CA SER A 307 -1.67 3.40 -5.28
C SER A 307 -0.25 3.58 -5.79
N THR A 308 0.10 4.74 -6.34
CA THR A 308 1.43 5.01 -6.88
C THR A 308 2.21 6.00 -6.02
N LEU A 309 3.44 5.63 -5.66
CA LEU A 309 4.40 6.50 -4.97
C LEU A 309 5.64 6.71 -5.86
N ALA A 310 5.93 7.95 -6.21
CA ALA A 310 7.21 8.33 -6.80
C ALA A 310 8.23 8.66 -5.72
N VAL A 311 9.42 8.06 -5.79
CA VAL A 311 10.55 8.41 -4.92
C VAL A 311 11.81 8.63 -5.75
N ARG A 312 12.40 9.83 -5.65
CA ARG A 312 13.75 10.03 -6.17
C ARG A 312 14.72 9.18 -5.38
N CYS A 313 15.37 8.24 -6.04
CA CYS A 313 16.28 7.29 -5.41
C CYS A 313 17.51 7.06 -6.29
N ASP A 314 18.67 7.46 -5.79
CA ASP A 314 19.95 7.01 -6.34
C ASP A 314 20.31 5.66 -5.71
N VAL A 315 20.22 4.59 -6.50
CA VAL A 315 20.50 3.23 -6.03
C VAL A 315 21.97 3.02 -5.64
N THR A 316 22.87 3.92 -6.02
CA THR A 316 24.30 3.85 -5.66
C THR A 316 24.61 4.45 -4.29
N ASP A 317 23.69 5.25 -3.74
CA ASP A 317 23.77 5.87 -2.41
C ASP A 317 22.99 5.04 -1.37
N PRO A 318 23.67 4.40 -0.39
CA PRO A 318 23.00 3.67 0.68
C PRO A 318 21.95 4.47 1.44
N ALA A 319 22.19 5.76 1.67
CA ALA A 319 21.25 6.60 2.42
C ALA A 319 20.01 6.92 1.57
N SER A 320 20.19 7.14 0.26
CA SER A 320 19.08 7.32 -0.68
C SER A 320 18.21 6.07 -0.79
N VAL A 321 18.80 4.86 -0.84
CA VAL A 321 18.04 3.61 -0.87
C VAL A 321 17.26 3.43 0.42
N GLN A 322 17.90 3.61 1.58
CA GLN A 322 17.24 3.50 2.89
C GLN A 322 16.04 4.46 2.98
N ARG A 323 16.26 5.76 2.72
CA ARG A 323 15.17 6.76 2.75
C ARG A 323 14.02 6.38 1.83
N GLY A 324 14.33 5.84 0.64
CA GLY A 324 13.28 5.43 -0.29
C GLY A 324 12.38 4.33 0.29
N PHE A 325 12.96 3.31 0.89
CA PHE A 325 12.17 2.26 1.57
C PHE A 325 11.40 2.80 2.78
N GLU A 326 11.96 3.76 3.53
CA GLU A 326 11.26 4.45 4.62
C GLU A 326 10.01 5.20 4.13
N GLU A 327 10.08 5.90 3.00
CA GLU A 327 8.90 6.54 2.38
C GLU A 327 7.80 5.53 2.03
N VAL A 328 8.19 4.35 1.55
CA VAL A 328 7.23 3.26 1.24
C VAL A 328 6.57 2.75 2.52
N VAL A 329 7.32 2.58 3.60
CA VAL A 329 6.77 2.21 4.91
C VAL A 329 5.80 3.26 5.43
N LEU A 330 6.16 4.55 5.36
CA LEU A 330 5.30 5.64 5.81
C LEU A 330 4.01 5.74 4.99
N LYS A 331 4.10 5.47 3.68
CA LYS A 331 2.97 5.58 2.76
C LYS A 331 2.01 4.38 2.83
N PHE A 332 2.54 3.16 2.91
CA PHE A 332 1.76 1.94 2.74
C PHE A 332 1.86 0.95 3.92
N GLY A 333 2.73 1.23 4.89
CA GLY A 333 2.95 0.39 6.06
C GLY A 333 4.01 -0.70 5.89
N GLY A 334 4.54 -0.92 4.69
CA GLY A 334 5.52 -1.97 4.40
C GLY A 334 5.55 -2.38 2.93
N ILE A 335 6.18 -3.53 2.63
CA ILE A 335 6.37 -4.07 1.27
C ILE A 335 5.98 -5.56 1.18
N ASP A 336 5.62 -6.06 0.01
CA ASP A 336 5.44 -7.51 -0.26
C ASP A 336 6.48 -8.02 -1.25
N GLY A 337 7.04 -7.12 -2.05
CA GLY A 337 8.18 -7.46 -2.88
C GLY A 337 8.90 -6.30 -3.52
N VAL A 338 9.99 -6.64 -4.19
CA VAL A 338 10.83 -5.69 -4.92
C VAL A 338 11.19 -6.24 -6.29
N VAL A 339 11.14 -5.36 -7.29
CA VAL A 339 11.70 -5.56 -8.62
C VAL A 339 12.97 -4.72 -8.71
N ILE A 340 14.10 -5.39 -8.87
CA ILE A 340 15.41 -4.73 -8.96
C ILE A 340 15.77 -4.63 -10.44
N SER A 341 15.50 -3.48 -11.05
CA SER A 341 15.61 -3.26 -12.50
C SER A 341 16.41 -2.01 -12.89
N ALA A 342 16.85 -1.18 -11.94
CA ALA A 342 17.72 -0.06 -12.24
C ALA A 342 18.98 -0.54 -12.97
N GLY A 343 19.37 0.15 -14.04
CA GLY A 343 20.53 -0.29 -14.80
C GLY A 343 20.83 0.60 -15.99
N ASN A 344 22.09 0.57 -16.39
CA ASN A 344 22.61 1.18 -17.60
C ASN A 344 23.72 0.26 -18.15
N ALA A 345 24.12 0.45 -19.39
CA ALA A 345 25.22 -0.27 -19.99
C ALA A 345 26.24 0.71 -20.56
N ARG A 346 27.52 0.41 -20.36
CA ARG A 346 28.64 1.06 -21.07
C ARG A 346 29.44 -0.01 -21.77
N ARG A 347 29.84 0.25 -23.02
CA ARG A 347 30.70 -0.65 -23.78
C ARG A 347 32.14 -0.55 -23.27
N GLY A 348 32.86 -1.65 -23.33
CA GLY A 348 34.26 -1.72 -22.93
C GLY A 348 34.80 -3.14 -22.98
N SER A 349 35.93 -3.31 -23.65
CA SER A 349 36.74 -4.53 -23.59
C SER A 349 37.54 -4.55 -22.27
N VAL A 350 38.13 -5.68 -21.91
CA VAL A 350 38.94 -5.78 -20.69
C VAL A 350 40.15 -4.82 -20.74
N ALA A 351 40.73 -4.61 -21.93
CA ALA A 351 41.90 -3.76 -22.09
C ALA A 351 41.58 -2.26 -22.15
N GLU A 352 40.34 -1.88 -22.50
CA GLU A 352 39.96 -0.50 -22.81
C GLU A 352 38.96 0.10 -21.82
N THR A 353 38.38 -0.72 -20.92
CA THR A 353 37.47 -0.20 -19.91
C THR A 353 38.24 0.72 -18.96
N SER A 354 37.79 1.98 -18.84
CA SER A 354 38.39 2.95 -17.93
C SER A 354 38.03 2.63 -16.47
N ASP A 355 38.87 3.07 -15.53
CA ASP A 355 38.58 2.95 -14.09
C ASP A 355 37.26 3.66 -13.72
N ALA A 356 36.95 4.77 -14.38
CA ALA A 356 35.70 5.50 -14.19
C ALA A 356 34.46 4.70 -14.64
N ASP A 357 34.56 4.01 -15.79
CA ASP A 357 33.49 3.14 -16.27
C ASP A 357 33.35 1.88 -15.42
N PHE A 358 34.47 1.31 -14.96
CA PHE A 358 34.49 0.20 -14.01
C PHE A 358 33.76 0.58 -12.72
N GLN A 359 34.13 1.72 -12.11
CA GLN A 359 33.53 2.20 -10.87
C GLN A 359 32.04 2.48 -11.06
N PHE A 360 31.67 3.21 -12.13
CA PHE A 360 30.27 3.53 -12.42
C PHE A 360 29.40 2.28 -12.58
N LEU A 361 29.84 1.29 -13.38
CA LEU A 361 29.08 0.06 -13.58
C LEU A 361 29.04 -0.80 -12.31
N SER A 362 30.12 -0.83 -11.52
CA SER A 362 30.17 -1.56 -10.25
C SER A 362 29.22 -0.96 -9.22
N ASP A 363 29.20 0.37 -9.08
CA ASP A 363 28.30 1.06 -8.17
C ASP A 363 26.83 0.86 -8.58
N LEU A 364 26.52 0.96 -9.87
CA LEU A 364 25.15 0.85 -10.37
C LEU A 364 24.62 -0.59 -10.35
N LEU A 365 25.36 -1.53 -10.94
CA LEU A 365 24.87 -2.88 -11.24
C LEU A 365 25.24 -3.92 -10.17
N MET A 366 26.25 -3.67 -9.34
CA MET A 366 26.60 -4.58 -8.24
C MET A 366 26.15 -4.01 -6.90
N LYS A 367 26.71 -2.86 -6.50
CA LYS A 367 26.39 -2.23 -5.21
C LYS A 367 24.92 -1.85 -5.14
N GLY A 368 24.36 -1.24 -6.17
CA GLY A 368 22.94 -0.86 -6.20
C GLY A 368 21.98 -2.05 -6.04
N TYR A 369 22.25 -3.16 -6.73
CA TYR A 369 21.47 -4.39 -6.58
C TYR A 369 21.58 -4.99 -5.19
N PHE A 370 22.79 -4.98 -4.61
CA PHE A 370 23.02 -5.41 -3.24
C PHE A 370 22.25 -4.55 -2.24
N LEU A 371 22.30 -3.22 -2.35
CA LEU A 371 21.62 -2.29 -1.44
C LEU A 371 20.10 -2.49 -1.48
N ALA A 372 19.51 -2.54 -2.68
CA ALA A 372 18.07 -2.76 -2.84
C ALA A 372 17.63 -4.12 -2.27
N THR A 373 18.40 -5.19 -2.55
CA THR A 373 18.15 -6.53 -1.98
C THR A 373 18.21 -6.51 -0.46
N ARG A 374 19.23 -5.85 0.11
CA ARG A 374 19.45 -5.79 1.56
C ARG A 374 18.32 -5.06 2.29
N GLU A 375 17.92 -3.88 1.82
CA GLU A 375 16.86 -3.12 2.48
C GLU A 375 15.50 -3.82 2.36
N ALA A 376 15.20 -4.41 1.19
CA ALA A 376 13.99 -5.21 1.04
C ALA A 376 14.00 -6.44 1.97
N ALA A 377 15.13 -7.14 2.08
CA ALA A 377 15.27 -8.30 2.97
C ALA A 377 15.00 -7.93 4.43
N ARG A 378 15.60 -6.84 4.92
CA ARG A 378 15.41 -6.34 6.29
C ARG A 378 13.94 -6.08 6.61
N LEU A 379 13.23 -5.40 5.71
CA LEU A 379 11.81 -5.10 5.89
C LEU A 379 10.94 -6.35 5.84
N LEU A 380 11.12 -7.21 4.83
CA LEU A 380 10.32 -8.43 4.68
C LEU A 380 10.52 -9.40 5.87
N ILE A 381 11.75 -9.55 6.37
CA ILE A 381 12.04 -10.33 7.58
C ILE A 381 11.30 -9.72 8.78
N ARG A 382 11.41 -8.41 8.97
CA ARG A 382 10.80 -7.71 10.10
C ARG A 382 9.27 -7.82 10.11
N GLN A 383 8.65 -7.77 8.93
CA GLN A 383 7.20 -7.93 8.78
C GLN A 383 6.72 -9.37 9.03
N GLY A 384 7.57 -10.38 8.82
CA GLY A 384 7.20 -11.78 9.01
C GLY A 384 6.12 -12.30 8.05
N LEU A 385 5.90 -11.62 6.92
CA LEU A 385 4.82 -11.92 5.97
C LEU A 385 5.21 -12.88 4.85
N GLY A 386 6.49 -13.25 4.75
CA GLY A 386 7.09 -13.72 3.51
C GLY A 386 7.19 -12.59 2.48
N GLY A 387 7.34 -12.95 1.21
CA GLY A 387 7.37 -11.97 0.13
C GLY A 387 8.08 -12.47 -1.12
N TRP A 388 8.39 -11.56 -2.03
CA TRP A 388 9.06 -11.91 -3.27
C TRP A 388 10.08 -10.85 -3.71
N MET A 389 11.12 -11.28 -4.42
CA MET A 389 12.11 -10.42 -5.06
C MET A 389 12.33 -10.91 -6.48
N VAL A 390 12.30 -9.99 -7.45
CA VAL A 390 12.61 -10.30 -8.84
C VAL A 390 13.74 -9.41 -9.33
N THR A 391 14.87 -10.03 -9.64
CA THR A 391 16.04 -9.38 -10.23
C THR A 391 15.92 -9.36 -11.74
N VAL A 392 16.08 -8.19 -12.37
CA VAL A 392 16.18 -8.07 -13.82
C VAL A 392 17.63 -8.24 -14.24
N GLY A 393 17.98 -9.47 -14.62
CA GLY A 393 19.30 -9.84 -15.11
C GLY A 393 19.48 -9.50 -16.59
N SER A 394 20.17 -10.39 -17.29
CA SER A 394 20.42 -10.27 -18.73
C SER A 394 20.95 -11.61 -19.25
N LYS A 395 20.75 -11.89 -20.54
CA LYS A 395 21.50 -12.94 -21.25
C LYS A 395 23.01 -12.89 -20.96
N ASN A 396 23.59 -11.69 -20.82
CA ASN A 396 25.02 -11.51 -20.56
C ASN A 396 25.48 -11.98 -19.16
N GLY A 397 24.55 -12.29 -18.26
CA GLY A 397 24.88 -12.90 -16.96
C GLY A 397 25.19 -14.39 -17.06
N VAL A 398 24.90 -15.04 -18.19
CA VAL A 398 25.15 -16.48 -18.43
C VAL A 398 25.85 -16.75 -19.76
N ALA A 399 25.89 -15.75 -20.65
CA ALA A 399 26.56 -15.81 -21.94
C ALA A 399 27.58 -14.67 -22.06
N VAL A 400 28.58 -14.89 -22.92
CA VAL A 400 29.59 -13.86 -23.21
C VAL A 400 28.96 -12.68 -23.96
N GLY A 401 29.10 -11.48 -23.40
CA GLY A 401 28.83 -10.22 -24.09
C GLY A 401 30.12 -9.61 -24.65
N SER A 402 30.28 -9.63 -25.97
CA SER A 402 31.41 -8.98 -26.64
C SER A 402 31.43 -7.48 -26.36
N ASN A 403 32.61 -6.93 -26.05
CA ASN A 403 32.82 -5.51 -25.72
C ASN A 403 31.92 -5.00 -24.58
N ALA A 404 31.65 -5.85 -23.59
CA ALA A 404 30.80 -5.56 -22.44
C ALA A 404 31.33 -6.24 -21.17
N ALA A 405 32.65 -6.13 -20.92
CA ALA A 405 33.33 -6.92 -19.89
C ALA A 405 32.73 -6.74 -18.49
N ILE A 406 32.68 -5.49 -18.00
CA ILE A 406 32.18 -5.20 -16.65
C ILE A 406 30.67 -5.37 -16.55
N TYR A 407 29.93 -5.02 -17.61
CA TYR A 407 28.48 -5.25 -17.66
C TYR A 407 28.14 -6.75 -17.53
N SER A 408 28.82 -7.63 -18.29
CA SER A 408 28.58 -9.08 -18.24
C SER A 408 28.98 -9.66 -16.89
N ALA A 409 30.09 -9.19 -16.30
CA ALA A 409 30.50 -9.56 -14.95
C ALA A 409 29.46 -9.13 -13.89
N ALA A 410 28.94 -7.90 -13.99
CA ALA A 410 27.90 -7.41 -13.10
C ALA A 410 26.59 -8.20 -13.24
N LYS A 411 26.15 -8.50 -14.46
CA LYS A 411 24.96 -9.33 -14.69
C LYS A 411 25.14 -10.77 -14.16
N SER A 412 26.35 -11.30 -14.17
CA SER A 412 26.66 -12.58 -13.52
C SER A 412 26.59 -12.46 -11.99
N PHE A 413 27.12 -11.37 -11.43
CA PHE A 413 27.03 -11.05 -10.01
C PHE A 413 25.57 -10.95 -9.54
N GLU A 414 24.72 -10.22 -10.26
CA GLU A 414 23.30 -10.06 -9.93
C GLU A 414 22.56 -11.41 -9.85
N LEU A 415 22.80 -12.31 -10.81
CA LEU A 415 22.19 -13.64 -10.81
C LEU A 415 22.71 -14.52 -9.67
N HIS A 416 23.98 -14.39 -9.31
CA HIS A 416 24.53 -15.13 -8.17
C HIS A 416 24.03 -14.56 -6.83
N LEU A 417 23.99 -13.24 -6.69
CA LEU A 417 23.41 -12.55 -5.53
C LEU A 417 21.96 -12.98 -5.30
N MET A 418 21.15 -13.05 -6.36
CA MET A 418 19.77 -13.53 -6.28
C MET A 418 19.70 -14.96 -5.72
N ARG A 419 20.58 -15.87 -6.17
CA ARG A 419 20.61 -17.26 -5.65
C ARG A 419 21.00 -17.31 -4.17
N THR A 420 21.98 -16.51 -3.75
CA THR A 420 22.35 -16.39 -2.34
C THR A 420 21.19 -15.85 -1.51
N ALA A 421 20.52 -14.78 -1.97
CA ALA A 421 19.34 -14.24 -1.32
C ALA A 421 18.20 -15.27 -1.24
N ALA A 422 17.98 -16.08 -2.28
CA ALA A 422 17.01 -17.16 -2.26
C ALA A 422 17.31 -18.18 -1.16
N ALA A 423 18.58 -18.58 -0.99
CA ALA A 423 19.00 -19.52 0.04
C ALA A 423 18.86 -18.93 1.46
N ASP A 424 19.31 -17.70 1.66
CA ASP A 424 19.32 -17.02 2.96
C ASP A 424 17.90 -16.69 3.46
N LEU A 425 17.01 -16.34 2.54
CA LEU A 425 15.69 -15.80 2.85
C LEU A 425 14.55 -16.82 2.79
N ALA A 426 14.79 -18.03 2.25
CA ALA A 426 13.78 -19.08 2.14
C ALA A 426 13.12 -19.44 3.48
N LYS A 427 13.89 -19.45 4.58
CA LYS A 427 13.38 -19.75 5.93
C LYS A 427 12.35 -18.73 6.44
N TYR A 428 12.30 -17.55 5.83
CA TYR A 428 11.32 -16.50 6.14
C TYR A 428 10.14 -16.47 5.15
N GLY A 429 10.04 -17.46 4.24
CA GLY A 429 9.00 -17.48 3.20
C GLY A 429 9.17 -16.42 2.12
N ILE A 430 10.38 -15.88 1.95
CA ILE A 430 10.69 -14.88 0.92
C ILE A 430 11.30 -15.60 -0.29
N ARG A 431 10.68 -15.41 -1.46
CA ARG A 431 11.12 -16.03 -2.72
C ARG A 431 11.96 -15.04 -3.52
N CYS A 432 13.15 -15.44 -3.96
CA CYS A 432 14.01 -14.59 -4.80
C CYS A 432 14.22 -15.29 -6.14
N ASN A 433 13.90 -14.62 -7.24
CA ASN A 433 14.03 -15.15 -8.59
C ASN A 433 14.56 -14.07 -9.53
N ALA A 434 14.87 -14.42 -10.77
CA ALA A 434 15.28 -13.46 -11.79
C ALA A 434 14.60 -13.69 -13.13
N VAL A 435 14.53 -12.63 -13.92
CA VAL A 435 14.26 -12.70 -15.36
C VAL A 435 15.54 -12.34 -16.13
N ASN A 436 15.77 -13.03 -17.24
CA ASN A 436 16.91 -12.80 -18.12
C ASN A 436 16.40 -12.32 -19.49
N PRO A 437 16.22 -11.01 -19.68
CA PRO A 437 15.87 -10.46 -20.97
C PRO A 437 17.06 -10.43 -21.94
N ASP A 438 16.74 -10.42 -23.23
CA ASP A 438 17.65 -10.10 -24.32
C ASP A 438 16.98 -9.14 -25.31
N ALA A 439 17.77 -8.24 -25.89
CA ALA A 439 17.36 -7.37 -27.00
C ALA A 439 16.00 -6.65 -26.84
N VAL A 440 15.67 -6.17 -25.64
CA VAL A 440 14.46 -5.35 -25.41
C VAL A 440 14.71 -3.93 -25.96
N LEU A 441 14.48 -3.73 -27.25
CA LEU A 441 14.81 -2.48 -27.95
C LEU A 441 13.81 -1.35 -27.68
N GLN A 442 12.51 -1.66 -27.69
CA GLN A 442 11.45 -0.66 -27.57
C GLN A 442 11.29 -0.21 -26.11
N GLY A 443 11.26 1.11 -25.89
CA GLY A 443 11.02 1.71 -24.57
C GLY A 443 12.16 1.53 -23.55
N SER A 444 13.29 0.92 -23.94
CA SER A 444 14.46 0.72 -23.08
C SER A 444 15.37 1.95 -23.10
N SER A 445 15.73 2.45 -21.91
CA SER A 445 16.70 3.54 -21.75
C SER A 445 18.12 3.16 -22.18
N ILE A 446 18.44 1.86 -22.18
CA ILE A 446 19.74 1.33 -22.61
C ILE A 446 19.89 1.43 -24.13
N TRP A 447 18.80 1.26 -24.89
CA TRP A 447 18.79 1.36 -26.34
C TRP A 447 18.52 2.79 -26.82
N ASN A 448 19.28 3.75 -26.28
CA ASN A 448 19.31 5.11 -26.82
C ASN A 448 19.96 5.13 -28.23
N ASP A 449 19.84 6.26 -28.92
CA ASP A 449 20.29 6.38 -30.31
C ASP A 449 21.79 6.07 -30.46
N ARG A 450 22.62 6.53 -29.51
CA ARG A 450 24.05 6.24 -29.48
C ARG A 450 24.34 4.74 -29.35
N TRP A 451 23.68 4.05 -28.43
CA TRP A 451 23.90 2.61 -28.25
C TRP A 451 23.45 1.82 -29.47
N ARG A 452 22.33 2.21 -30.10
CA ARG A 452 21.87 1.62 -31.36
C ARG A 452 22.93 1.80 -32.45
N GLU A 453 23.43 3.01 -32.65
CA GLU A 453 24.48 3.28 -33.65
C GLU A 453 25.77 2.49 -33.41
N GLU A 454 26.28 2.48 -32.18
CA GLU A 454 27.49 1.73 -31.83
C GLU A 454 27.29 0.21 -32.02
N THR A 455 26.11 -0.31 -31.70
CA THR A 455 25.76 -1.72 -31.92
C THR A 455 25.71 -2.05 -33.40
N ALA A 456 25.03 -1.22 -34.19
CA ALA A 456 24.87 -1.41 -35.63
C ALA A 456 26.23 -1.42 -36.34
N LYS A 457 27.14 -0.50 -35.95
CA LYS A 457 28.54 -0.47 -36.43
C LYS A 457 29.29 -1.77 -36.12
N LEU A 458 29.18 -2.29 -34.90
CA LEU A 458 29.83 -3.56 -34.51
C LEU A 458 29.27 -4.77 -35.28
N LEU A 459 27.98 -4.74 -35.58
CA LEU A 459 27.29 -5.78 -36.34
C LEU A 459 27.40 -5.60 -37.85
N ASN A 460 27.97 -4.48 -38.30
CA ASN A 460 28.08 -4.08 -39.70
C ASN A 460 26.71 -4.05 -40.43
N ILE A 461 25.71 -3.45 -39.78
CA ILE A 461 24.34 -3.25 -40.29
C ILE A 461 23.88 -1.80 -40.09
N ASP A 462 22.79 -1.39 -40.71
CA ASP A 462 22.15 -0.10 -40.41
C ASP A 462 21.41 -0.14 -39.06
N PRO A 463 21.39 0.94 -38.25
CA PRO A 463 20.65 0.97 -36.98
C PRO A 463 19.16 0.62 -37.10
N SER A 464 18.53 0.91 -38.25
CA SER A 464 17.13 0.54 -38.52
C SER A 464 16.92 -0.98 -38.69
N GLU A 465 17.98 -1.73 -38.99
CA GLU A 465 17.95 -3.19 -39.14
C GLU A 465 18.11 -3.94 -37.82
N LEU A 466 18.44 -3.26 -36.72
CA LEU A 466 18.66 -3.88 -35.41
C LEU A 466 17.47 -4.72 -34.91
N PRO A 467 16.20 -4.26 -34.98
CA PRO A 467 15.05 -5.06 -34.57
C PRO A 467 14.98 -6.38 -35.32
N GLU A 468 15.08 -6.33 -36.64
CA GLU A 468 15.01 -7.52 -37.50
C GLU A 468 16.22 -8.44 -37.30
N TYR A 469 17.41 -7.89 -37.06
CA TYR A 469 18.61 -8.66 -36.73
C TYR A 469 18.41 -9.48 -35.44
N TYR A 470 17.97 -8.83 -34.35
CA TYR A 470 17.77 -9.50 -33.07
C TYR A 470 16.61 -10.50 -33.12
N ARG A 471 15.54 -10.17 -33.84
CA ARG A 471 14.43 -11.08 -34.11
C ARG A 471 14.93 -12.37 -34.77
N LYS A 472 15.71 -12.27 -35.86
CA LYS A 472 16.28 -13.42 -36.58
C LYS A 472 17.31 -14.21 -35.78
N ARG A 473 17.96 -13.59 -34.78
CA ARG A 473 18.92 -14.25 -33.90
C ARG A 473 18.23 -15.20 -32.91
N SER A 474 17.01 -14.87 -32.50
CA SER A 474 16.21 -15.70 -31.60
C SER A 474 15.65 -16.93 -32.33
N MET A 475 15.50 -18.07 -31.64
CA MET A 475 14.96 -19.28 -32.26
C MET A 475 13.48 -19.18 -32.64
N LEU A 476 12.70 -18.42 -31.86
CA LEU A 476 11.28 -18.22 -32.12
C LEU A 476 11.03 -17.16 -33.20
N GLY A 477 12.04 -16.36 -33.57
CA GLY A 477 11.88 -15.33 -34.58
C GLY A 477 10.94 -14.21 -34.15
N VAL A 478 10.87 -13.91 -32.84
CA VAL A 478 9.96 -12.89 -32.27
C VAL A 478 10.73 -11.72 -31.67
N GLU A 479 10.08 -10.57 -31.60
CA GLU A 479 10.56 -9.43 -30.84
C GLU A 479 10.21 -9.61 -29.36
N VAL A 480 11.05 -9.07 -28.47
CA VAL A 480 10.82 -9.10 -27.03
C VAL A 480 10.62 -7.68 -26.53
N SER A 481 9.45 -7.43 -25.93
CA SER A 481 9.07 -6.12 -25.41
C SER A 481 9.29 -6.01 -23.90
N THR A 482 9.23 -4.79 -23.38
CA THR A 482 9.22 -4.53 -21.92
C THR A 482 8.02 -5.21 -21.25
N ARG A 483 6.90 -5.33 -21.96
CA ARG A 483 5.69 -5.98 -21.45
C ARG A 483 5.88 -7.48 -21.28
N ASP A 484 6.57 -8.15 -22.21
CA ASP A 484 6.85 -9.59 -22.09
C ASP A 484 7.67 -9.90 -20.85
N VAL A 485 8.67 -9.04 -20.55
CA VAL A 485 9.47 -9.15 -19.33
C VAL A 485 8.63 -8.86 -18.08
N ALA A 486 7.78 -7.83 -18.13
CA ALA A 486 6.85 -7.51 -17.03
C ALA A 486 5.90 -8.67 -16.70
N GLU A 487 5.38 -9.40 -17.70
CA GLU A 487 4.53 -10.57 -17.49
C GLU A 487 5.28 -11.70 -16.76
N ALA A 488 6.54 -11.95 -17.13
CA ALA A 488 7.39 -12.92 -16.43
C ALA A 488 7.69 -12.49 -14.99
N ILE A 489 7.94 -11.20 -14.75
CA ILE A 489 8.11 -10.64 -13.40
C ILE A 489 6.83 -10.83 -12.59
N ALA A 490 5.66 -10.51 -13.13
CA ALA A 490 4.38 -10.70 -12.45
C ALA A 490 4.10 -12.19 -12.15
N TRP A 491 4.46 -13.11 -13.05
CA TRP A 491 4.37 -14.54 -12.78
C TRP A 491 5.23 -14.96 -11.59
N LEU A 492 6.49 -14.49 -11.52
CA LEU A 492 7.42 -14.75 -10.40
C LEU A 492 6.96 -14.08 -9.09
N ALA A 493 6.37 -12.89 -9.17
CA ALA A 493 5.82 -12.18 -8.02
C ALA A 493 4.58 -12.89 -7.43
N SER A 494 3.77 -13.54 -8.28
CA SER A 494 2.53 -14.18 -7.84
C SER A 494 2.76 -15.44 -7.00
N GLU A 495 2.28 -15.42 -5.76
CA GLU A 495 2.24 -16.59 -4.89
C GLU A 495 1.37 -17.72 -5.46
N ARG A 496 0.25 -17.36 -6.10
CA ARG A 496 -0.67 -18.33 -6.72
C ARG A 496 -0.02 -19.05 -7.90
N ARG A 497 0.77 -18.34 -8.72
CA ARG A 497 1.35 -18.87 -9.96
C ARG A 497 2.71 -19.54 -9.75
N SER A 498 3.54 -19.01 -8.86
CA SER A 498 4.93 -19.44 -8.67
C SER A 498 5.35 -19.56 -7.19
N GLY A 499 4.40 -19.68 -6.27
CA GLY A 499 4.66 -19.76 -4.82
C GLY A 499 5.52 -20.95 -4.38
N LYS A 500 5.83 -21.89 -5.28
CA LYS A 500 6.75 -23.02 -5.07
C LYS A 500 8.11 -22.86 -5.76
N THR A 501 8.42 -21.64 -6.23
CA THR A 501 9.61 -21.33 -7.01
C THR A 501 10.47 -20.27 -6.31
N THR A 502 11.75 -20.59 -6.05
CA THR A 502 12.79 -19.67 -5.57
C THR A 502 14.14 -20.09 -6.17
N GLY A 503 15.07 -19.16 -6.37
CA GLY A 503 16.36 -19.36 -7.03
C GLY A 503 16.27 -19.56 -8.55
N CYS A 504 15.10 -19.35 -9.14
CA CYS A 504 14.86 -19.55 -10.57
C CYS A 504 15.31 -18.35 -11.39
N VAL A 505 15.76 -18.60 -12.62
CA VAL A 505 16.02 -17.58 -13.63
C VAL A 505 15.17 -17.93 -14.85
N ILE A 506 14.33 -17.00 -15.31
CA ILE A 506 13.47 -17.19 -16.49
C ILE A 506 14.03 -16.40 -17.67
N PRO A 507 14.53 -17.05 -18.74
CA PRO A 507 14.85 -16.36 -19.98
C PRO A 507 13.60 -15.76 -20.62
N VAL A 508 13.68 -14.50 -21.03
CA VAL A 508 12.67 -13.79 -21.82
C VAL A 508 13.40 -13.20 -23.03
N ASP A 509 13.73 -14.05 -23.99
CA ASP A 509 14.71 -13.72 -25.04
C ASP A 509 14.35 -14.28 -26.44
N GLY A 510 13.15 -14.85 -26.62
CA GLY A 510 12.76 -15.49 -27.88
C GLY A 510 13.52 -16.81 -28.16
N GLY A 511 14.19 -17.38 -27.16
CA GLY A 511 14.92 -18.64 -27.25
C GLY A 511 16.35 -18.46 -27.77
N VAL A 512 17.11 -17.50 -27.24
CA VAL A 512 18.53 -17.32 -27.62
C VAL A 512 19.37 -18.44 -26.99
N ARG A 513 20.02 -19.26 -27.84
CA ARG A 513 20.69 -20.49 -27.41
C ARG A 513 21.79 -20.26 -26.38
N GLU A 514 22.52 -19.15 -26.49
CA GLU A 514 23.57 -18.79 -25.55
C GLU A 514 22.99 -18.43 -24.17
N GLY A 515 21.73 -17.99 -24.10
CA GLY A 515 21.03 -17.66 -22.86
C GLY A 515 20.52 -18.86 -22.07
N PHE A 516 20.66 -20.09 -22.60
CA PHE A 516 20.18 -21.29 -21.93
C PHE A 516 20.96 -21.58 -20.67
N LEU A 517 20.23 -21.71 -19.56
CA LEU A 517 20.77 -22.06 -18.25
C LEU A 517 21.16 -23.55 -18.24
N ARG A 518 22.27 -23.87 -17.60
CA ARG A 518 22.83 -25.23 -17.50
C ARG A 518 23.14 -25.59 -16.07
#